data_AF-A0A7Z0M8S5-F1
#
_entry.id   AF-A0A7Z0M8S5-F1
#
_cell.length_a   1.000
_cell.length_b   1.000
_cell.length_c   1.000
_cell.angle_alpha   90.00
_cell.angle_beta   90.00
_cell.angle_gamma   90.00
#
_symmetry.space_group_name_H-M   'P 1'
#
loop_
_entity.id
_entity.type
_entity.pdbx_description
1 polymer ?
#
loop_
_entity_poly.entity_id
_entity_poly.type
_entity_poly.pdbx_seq_one_letter_code
_entity_poly.pdbx_strand_id
1 'polypeptide(L)'
;MGQGGRTAVGAGAGAAVGAGLGALIGDSSRAAAIGAGIGAVAGGIAGYNWSGVKNDVEQSGATGLGVDVTEMPDGSLRVNIPSNVSFDTGKYDLKPALLPVLDSVARALVQHPELRAKSVGHTDSTGTMQVNQTLSVNRANAVTNYLASRGVSADRLMSEGRGPNNPVADNATAEGRAMNRRVELYLYAVQQ
;
A
#
# COMPACT_ATOMS: atom_id res chain seq x y z
N MET A 1 24.29 34.92 -28.57
CA MET A 1 23.19 34.10 -29.11
C MET A 1 23.69 32.68 -29.26
N GLY A 2 22.96 31.69 -28.74
CA GLY A 2 23.30 30.26 -28.84
C GLY A 2 22.69 29.46 -27.69
N GLN A 3 21.39 29.15 -27.80
CA GLN A 3 20.60 28.38 -26.84
C GLN A 3 20.90 26.87 -26.92
N GLY A 4 20.70 26.17 -25.81
CA GLY A 4 20.89 24.72 -25.68
C GLY A 4 19.71 23.85 -26.10
N GLY A 5 20.02 22.56 -26.24
CA GLY A 5 19.23 21.36 -25.93
C GLY A 5 17.87 21.12 -26.61
N ARG A 6 17.69 19.90 -27.14
CA ARG A 6 16.48 19.07 -26.92
C ARG A 6 16.65 17.65 -27.47
N THR A 7 16.58 16.69 -26.56
CA THR A 7 16.27 15.28 -26.78
C THR A 7 14.78 15.15 -27.11
N ALA A 8 14.43 14.34 -28.11
CA ALA A 8 13.04 13.94 -28.37
C ALA A 8 12.92 12.43 -28.15
N VAL A 9 12.11 12.07 -27.15
CA VAL A 9 11.76 10.70 -26.76
C VAL A 9 10.50 10.28 -27.52
N GLY A 10 10.51 9.10 -28.14
CA GLY A 10 9.32 8.45 -28.67
C GLY A 10 8.60 7.66 -27.57
N ALA A 11 7.34 7.98 -27.32
CA ALA A 11 6.44 7.22 -26.48
C ALA A 11 5.67 6.20 -27.33
N GLY A 12 5.91 4.91 -27.08
CA GLY A 12 5.13 3.80 -27.64
C GLY A 12 4.02 3.38 -26.67
N ALA A 13 2.80 3.28 -27.18
CA ALA A 13 1.56 3.07 -26.43
C ALA A 13 1.44 1.68 -25.79
N GLY A 14 0.82 1.62 -24.61
CA GLY A 14 0.43 0.40 -23.92
C GLY A 14 -0.32 0.68 -22.61
N ALA A 15 -1.46 1.37 -22.68
CA ALA A 15 -2.32 1.61 -21.52
C ALA A 15 -3.40 0.53 -21.41
N ALA A 16 -3.29 -0.35 -20.42
CA ALA A 16 -4.43 -1.13 -19.93
C ALA A 16 -5.08 -0.37 -18.76
N VAL A 17 -6.38 -0.17 -18.89
CA VAL A 17 -7.25 0.72 -18.10
C VAL A 17 -7.21 0.42 -16.60
N GLY A 18 -6.89 1.44 -15.81
CA GLY A 18 -7.02 1.48 -14.35
C GLY A 18 -7.23 2.93 -13.90
N ALA A 19 -8.30 3.56 -14.38
CA ALA A 19 -8.65 4.94 -14.04
C ALA A 19 -9.39 4.98 -12.71
N GLY A 20 -8.82 5.69 -11.73
CA GLY A 20 -9.46 6.00 -10.45
C GLY A 20 -8.60 6.92 -9.61
N LEU A 21 -8.66 8.22 -9.93
CA LEU A 21 -8.07 9.38 -9.23
C LEU A 21 -6.53 9.52 -9.31
N GLY A 22 -6.06 10.46 -10.13
CA GLY A 22 -4.68 10.95 -10.01
C GLY A 22 -4.02 11.57 -11.24
N ALA A 23 -4.65 11.60 -12.41
CA ALA A 23 -3.99 12.05 -13.65
C ALA A 23 -4.53 13.39 -14.19
N LEU A 24 -4.70 14.43 -13.36
CA LEU A 24 -5.00 15.80 -13.85
C LEU A 24 -4.48 16.91 -12.91
N ILE A 25 -3.33 16.74 -12.23
CA ILE A 25 -2.66 17.90 -11.59
C ILE A 25 -1.42 18.22 -12.40
N GLY A 26 -1.47 19.38 -13.05
CA GLY A 26 -0.49 19.86 -14.00
C GLY A 26 0.83 20.32 -13.38
N ASP A 27 1.73 20.59 -14.32
CA ASP A 27 2.98 21.33 -14.23
C ASP A 27 4.23 20.63 -13.65
N SER A 28 5.16 20.37 -14.58
CA SER A 28 6.62 20.40 -14.43
C SER A 28 7.30 19.52 -13.37
N SER A 29 7.99 18.47 -13.86
CA SER A 29 9.15 17.79 -13.24
C SER A 29 8.92 16.72 -12.15
N ARG A 30 7.68 16.38 -11.78
CA ARG A 30 7.43 15.35 -10.73
C ARG A 30 6.29 14.38 -11.06
N ALA A 31 6.15 13.98 -12.32
CA ALA A 31 5.15 13.01 -12.75
C ALA A 31 5.80 11.84 -13.51
N ALA A 32 6.37 10.89 -12.77
CA ALA A 32 6.81 9.61 -13.33
C ALA A 32 6.58 8.51 -12.31
N ALA A 33 5.32 8.07 -12.12
CA ALA A 33 5.06 7.10 -11.07
C ALA A 33 3.73 6.33 -11.06
N ILE A 34 3.03 6.20 -12.19
CA ILE A 34 1.87 5.31 -12.26
C ILE A 34 2.28 4.14 -13.13
N GLY A 35 2.81 3.08 -12.50
CA GLY A 35 3.14 1.83 -13.20
C GLY A 35 4.29 0.99 -12.61
N ALA A 36 5.14 1.53 -11.74
CA ALA A 36 6.20 0.77 -11.08
C ALA A 36 5.90 0.65 -9.59
N GLY A 37 5.84 -0.57 -9.06
CA GLY A 37 5.59 -0.80 -7.64
C GLY A 37 6.56 -0.02 -6.75
N ILE A 38 6.04 0.62 -5.70
CA ILE A 38 6.71 1.38 -4.61
C ILE A 38 7.77 2.42 -5.03
N GLY A 39 8.74 2.09 -5.88
CA GLY A 39 9.87 2.92 -6.30
C GLY A 39 9.54 4.17 -7.12
N ALA A 40 8.27 4.53 -7.28
CA ALA A 40 7.87 5.75 -7.97
C ALA A 40 7.19 6.79 -7.08
N VAL A 41 6.75 6.42 -5.87
CA VAL A 41 6.28 7.40 -4.88
C VAL A 41 7.46 7.84 -4.00
N ALA A 42 8.14 8.88 -4.46
CA ALA A 42 8.81 9.90 -3.65
C ALA A 42 9.66 9.45 -2.43
N GLY A 43 10.99 9.54 -2.57
CA GLY A 43 11.85 10.12 -1.52
C GLY A 43 12.01 9.36 -0.21
N GLY A 44 12.02 8.02 -0.23
CA GLY A 44 12.35 7.21 0.94
C GLY A 44 13.74 7.55 1.47
N ILE A 45 13.81 8.03 2.71
CA ILE A 45 15.08 8.10 3.44
C ILE A 45 15.50 6.65 3.72
N ALA A 46 16.59 6.19 3.11
CA ALA A 46 17.27 4.99 3.57
C ALA A 46 17.75 5.25 5.01
N GLY A 47 17.26 4.49 5.99
CA GLY A 47 17.69 4.59 7.39
C GLY A 47 16.73 5.27 8.37
N TYR A 48 15.42 5.35 8.10
CA TYR A 48 14.46 5.73 9.14
C TYR A 48 14.48 4.70 10.29
N ASN A 49 14.46 5.17 11.55
CA ASN A 49 14.48 4.27 12.70
C ASN A 49 13.08 3.72 12.99
N TRP A 50 12.79 2.52 12.49
CA TRP A 50 11.51 1.86 12.65
C TRP A 50 11.28 1.19 14.00
N SER A 51 12.26 1.18 14.91
CA SER A 51 12.19 0.41 16.16
C SER A 51 10.96 0.75 17.00
N GLY A 52 10.62 2.04 17.12
CA GLY A 52 9.43 2.48 17.85
C GLY A 52 8.14 1.98 17.22
N VAL A 53 8.00 2.16 15.90
CA VAL A 53 6.82 1.73 15.15
C VAL A 53 6.66 0.21 15.16
N LYS A 54 7.76 -0.55 14.98
CA LYS A 54 7.77 -2.02 15.06
C LYS A 54 7.25 -2.49 16.42
N ASN A 55 7.81 -1.94 17.50
CA ASN A 55 7.40 -2.28 18.86
C ASN A 55 5.92 -1.97 19.11
N ASP A 56 5.44 -0.80 18.68
CA ASP A 56 4.04 -0.40 18.86
C ASP A 56 3.07 -1.31 18.09
N VAL A 57 3.44 -1.71 16.87
CA VAL A 57 2.66 -2.64 16.06
C VAL A 57 2.67 -4.03 16.67
N GLU A 58 3.82 -4.56 17.09
CA GLU A 58 3.90 -5.86 17.74
C GLU A 58 3.07 -5.92 19.05
N GLN A 59 3.14 -4.88 19.88
CA GLN A 59 2.38 -4.77 21.13
C GLN A 59 0.87 -4.68 20.92
N SER A 60 0.40 -4.31 19.72
CA SER A 60 -1.03 -4.29 19.39
C SER A 60 -1.67 -5.68 19.24
N GLY A 61 -0.87 -6.75 19.36
CA GLY A 61 -1.32 -8.12 19.13
C GLY A 61 -1.19 -8.56 17.67
N ALA A 62 -0.49 -7.78 16.83
CA ALA A 62 -0.25 -8.05 15.42
C ALA A 62 0.24 -9.49 15.17
N THR A 63 1.24 -9.94 15.93
CA THR A 63 1.80 -11.30 15.82
C THR A 63 0.76 -12.40 16.07
N GLY A 64 -0.14 -12.18 17.03
CA GLY A 64 -1.24 -13.11 17.33
C GLY A 64 -2.28 -13.22 16.22
N LEU A 65 -2.33 -12.22 15.33
CA LEU A 65 -3.19 -12.18 14.15
C LEU A 65 -2.45 -12.66 12.87
N GLY A 66 -1.17 -13.06 12.99
CA GLY A 66 -0.33 -13.39 11.84
C GLY A 66 0.05 -12.18 10.99
N VAL A 67 -0.03 -10.97 11.55
CA VAL A 67 0.48 -9.75 10.90
C VAL A 67 2.00 -9.74 11.06
N ASP A 68 2.70 -9.64 9.93
CA ASP A 68 4.15 -9.57 9.88
C ASP A 68 4.61 -8.13 9.64
N VAL A 69 5.68 -7.71 10.31
CA VAL A 69 6.25 -6.37 10.19
C VAL A 69 7.70 -6.50 9.74
N THR A 70 7.93 -6.22 8.45
CA THR A 70 9.25 -6.38 7.83
C THR A 70 9.75 -5.05 7.30
N GLU A 71 11.02 -4.73 7.56
CA GLU A 71 11.69 -3.62 6.90
C GLU A 71 12.16 -4.05 5.51
N MET A 72 11.80 -3.26 4.51
CA MET A 72 12.06 -3.54 3.11
C MET A 72 13.44 -2.98 2.71
N PRO A 73 14.07 -3.53 1.65
CA PRO A 73 15.37 -3.06 1.18
C PRO A 73 15.41 -1.58 0.76
N ASP A 74 14.25 -0.99 0.44
CA ASP A 74 14.10 0.42 0.09
C ASP A 74 13.95 1.34 1.32
N GLY A 75 14.06 0.80 2.53
CA GLY A 75 13.93 1.53 3.80
C GLY A 75 12.49 1.73 4.28
N SER A 76 11.49 1.26 3.53
CA SER A 76 10.09 1.29 3.98
C SER A 76 9.80 0.19 5.00
N LEU A 77 8.79 0.40 5.85
CA LEU A 77 8.26 -0.64 6.73
C LEU A 77 7.01 -1.25 6.11
N ARG A 78 7.02 -2.55 5.86
CA ARG A 78 5.85 -3.30 5.40
C ARG A 78 5.16 -3.98 6.58
N VAL A 79 3.92 -3.61 6.82
CA VAL A 79 2.99 -4.33 7.70
C VAL A 79 2.11 -5.21 6.80
N ASN A 80 2.40 -6.51 6.75
CA ASN A 80 1.67 -7.49 5.95
C ASN A 80 0.50 -8.06 6.74
N ILE A 81 -0.73 -7.79 6.29
CA ILE A 81 -1.96 -8.10 7.00
C ILE A 81 -2.74 -9.19 6.25
N PRO A 82 -2.85 -10.41 6.80
CA PRO A 82 -3.60 -11.50 6.16
C PRO A 82 -5.11 -11.21 6.09
N SER A 83 -5.75 -11.51 4.94
CA SER A 83 -7.17 -11.17 4.76
C SER A 83 -8.12 -11.89 5.70
N ASN A 84 -7.77 -13.07 6.23
CA ASN A 84 -8.64 -13.83 7.15
C ASN A 84 -8.86 -13.12 8.49
N VAL A 85 -7.88 -12.32 8.93
CA VAL A 85 -7.97 -11.49 10.14
C VAL A 85 -8.47 -10.08 9.84
N SER A 86 -8.36 -9.63 8.59
CA SER A 86 -8.80 -8.29 8.17
C SER A 86 -10.24 -8.22 7.70
N PHE A 87 -10.73 -9.21 6.96
CA PHE A 87 -11.99 -9.17 6.22
C PHE A 87 -12.70 -10.53 6.26
N ASP A 88 -14.00 -10.52 5.98
CA ASP A 88 -14.71 -11.74 5.59
C ASP A 88 -14.57 -11.99 4.08
N THR A 89 -14.86 -13.23 3.66
CA THR A 89 -14.84 -13.64 2.24
C THR A 89 -15.76 -12.74 1.41
N GLY A 90 -15.22 -12.18 0.32
CA GLY A 90 -15.95 -11.27 -0.57
C GLY A 90 -16.27 -9.90 0.03
N LYS A 91 -15.90 -9.62 1.29
CA LYS A 91 -16.13 -8.34 1.95
C LYS A 91 -14.86 -7.50 2.03
N TYR A 92 -15.07 -6.22 2.31
CA TYR A 92 -14.04 -5.21 2.53
C TYR A 92 -14.26 -4.42 3.83
N ASP A 93 -15.21 -4.85 4.68
CA ASP A 93 -15.38 -4.30 6.02
C ASP A 93 -14.28 -4.81 6.95
N LEU A 94 -13.61 -3.89 7.64
CA LEU A 94 -12.54 -4.23 8.58
C LEU A 94 -13.09 -4.98 9.78
N LYS A 95 -12.44 -6.07 10.13
CA LYS A 95 -12.74 -6.83 11.34
C LYS A 95 -12.29 -6.09 12.60
N PRO A 96 -13.08 -6.13 13.70
CA PRO A 96 -12.72 -5.51 14.98
C PRO A 96 -11.35 -5.93 15.51
N ALA A 97 -10.96 -7.19 15.28
CA ALA A 97 -9.67 -7.73 15.71
C ALA A 97 -8.46 -7.00 15.11
N LEU A 98 -8.60 -6.42 13.91
CA LEU A 98 -7.53 -5.71 13.24
C LEU A 98 -7.37 -4.25 13.71
N LEU A 99 -8.41 -3.68 14.33
CA LEU A 99 -8.44 -2.26 14.68
C LEU A 99 -7.31 -1.82 15.62
N PRO A 100 -6.91 -2.61 16.66
CA PRO A 100 -5.76 -2.26 17.49
C PRO A 100 -4.45 -2.12 16.71
N VAL A 101 -4.25 -2.95 15.68
CA VAL A 101 -3.07 -2.89 14.80
C VAL A 101 -3.10 -1.62 13.94
N LEU A 102 -4.27 -1.28 13.39
CA LEU A 102 -4.39 -0.04 12.61
C LEU A 102 -4.32 1.21 13.49
N ASP A 103 -4.72 1.11 14.76
CA ASP A 103 -4.59 2.19 15.75
C ASP A 103 -3.14 2.49 16.10
N SER A 104 -2.29 1.46 16.26
CA SER A 104 -0.85 1.66 16.49
C SER A 104 -0.18 2.30 15.27
N VAL A 105 -0.53 1.85 14.06
CA VAL A 105 -0.04 2.47 12.82
C VAL A 105 -0.51 3.92 12.67
N ALA A 106 -1.80 4.19 12.93
CA ALA A 106 -2.33 5.56 12.88
C ALA A 106 -1.63 6.47 13.88
N ARG A 107 -1.37 5.99 15.11
CA ARG A 107 -0.64 6.73 16.14
C ARG A 107 0.77 7.09 15.65
N ALA A 108 1.50 6.14 15.07
CA ALA A 108 2.82 6.40 14.50
C ALA A 108 2.76 7.47 13.40
N LEU A 109 1.78 7.39 12.49
CA LEU A 109 1.59 8.39 11.43
C LEU A 109 1.23 9.77 11.99
N VAL A 110 0.45 9.85 13.06
CA VAL A 110 0.12 11.14 13.70
C VAL A 110 1.34 11.74 14.41
N GLN A 111 2.14 10.92 15.11
CA GLN A 111 3.32 11.39 15.83
C GLN A 111 4.49 11.79 14.92
N HIS A 112 4.57 11.19 13.73
CA HIS A 112 5.64 11.39 12.77
C HIS A 112 5.08 11.98 11.46
N PRO A 113 4.92 13.32 11.35
CA PRO A 113 4.30 13.97 10.20
C PRO A 113 5.04 13.76 8.88
N GLU A 114 6.33 13.44 8.92
CA GLU A 114 7.17 13.07 7.78
C GLU A 114 6.83 11.69 7.18
N LEU A 115 6.13 10.83 7.92
CA LEU A 115 5.73 9.52 7.42
C LEU A 115 4.54 9.61 6.47
N ARG A 116 4.48 8.68 5.54
CA ARG A 116 3.34 8.44 4.67
C ARG A 116 2.99 6.98 4.68
N ALA A 117 1.77 6.65 4.26
CA ALA A 117 1.31 5.27 4.18
C ALA A 117 0.74 4.94 2.80
N LYS A 118 1.06 3.74 2.31
CA LYS A 118 0.46 3.16 1.11
C LYS A 118 -0.12 1.79 1.42
N SER A 119 -1.42 1.64 1.25
CA SER A 119 -2.11 0.34 1.36
C SER A 119 -2.22 -0.32 -0.02
N VAL A 120 -1.82 -1.59 -0.12
CA VAL A 120 -1.89 -2.38 -1.35
C VAL A 120 -2.70 -3.64 -1.10
N GLY A 121 -3.84 -3.75 -1.78
CA GLY A 121 -4.73 -4.92 -1.67
C GLY A 121 -4.36 -6.00 -2.68
N HIS A 122 -4.40 -7.25 -2.23
CA HIS A 122 -4.21 -8.44 -3.07
C HIS A 122 -5.34 -9.46 -2.85
N THR A 123 -5.65 -10.22 -3.88
CA THR A 123 -6.56 -11.38 -3.83
C THR A 123 -5.84 -12.65 -4.25
N ASP A 124 -6.50 -13.78 -4.09
CA ASP A 124 -6.12 -15.00 -4.82
C ASP A 124 -6.70 -14.97 -6.25
N SER A 125 -6.38 -16.00 -7.04
CA SER A 125 -6.83 -16.12 -8.43
C SER A 125 -8.27 -16.62 -8.62
N THR A 126 -9.05 -16.81 -7.55
CA THR A 126 -10.42 -17.33 -7.63
C THR A 126 -11.36 -16.23 -8.13
N GLY A 127 -12.26 -16.55 -9.06
CA GLY A 127 -13.21 -15.58 -9.62
C GLY A 127 -12.64 -14.77 -10.79
N THR A 128 -13.33 -13.71 -11.18
CA THR A 128 -12.92 -12.90 -12.34
C THR A 128 -11.90 -11.84 -11.97
N MET A 129 -11.03 -11.48 -12.91
CA MET A 129 -10.03 -10.42 -12.75
C MET A 129 -10.68 -9.10 -12.29
N GLN A 130 -11.80 -8.72 -12.90
CA GLN A 130 -12.51 -7.48 -12.57
C GLN A 130 -13.01 -7.47 -11.13
N VAL A 131 -13.64 -8.57 -10.67
CA VAL A 131 -14.14 -8.68 -9.29
C VAL A 131 -12.98 -8.60 -8.30
N ASN A 132 -11.89 -9.32 -8.57
CA ASN A 132 -10.71 -9.31 -7.73
C ASN A 132 -10.02 -7.94 -7.68
N GLN A 133 -9.96 -7.24 -8.81
CA GLN A 133 -9.44 -5.89 -8.87
C GLN A 133 -10.28 -4.95 -7.99
N THR A 134 -11.59 -4.93 -8.16
CA THR A 134 -12.50 -4.11 -7.33
C THR A 134 -12.37 -4.46 -5.84
N LEU A 135 -12.35 -5.74 -5.49
CA LEU A 135 -12.23 -6.19 -4.11
C LEU A 135 -10.91 -5.73 -3.49
N SER A 136 -9.80 -5.86 -4.21
CA SER A 136 -8.48 -5.43 -3.74
C SER A 136 -8.41 -3.92 -3.50
N VAL A 137 -8.97 -3.11 -4.41
CA VAL A 137 -9.04 -1.65 -4.27
C VAL A 137 -9.87 -1.28 -3.03
N ASN A 138 -11.05 -1.87 -2.88
CA ASN A 138 -11.94 -1.56 -1.75
C ASN A 138 -11.31 -1.92 -0.40
N ARG A 139 -10.57 -3.04 -0.31
CA ARG A 139 -9.85 -3.42 0.91
C ARG A 139 -8.71 -2.47 1.24
N ALA A 140 -7.94 -2.05 0.24
CA ALA A 140 -6.90 -1.04 0.43
C ALA A 140 -7.50 0.31 0.89
N ASN A 141 -8.61 0.72 0.27
CA ASN A 141 -9.35 1.92 0.66
C ASN A 141 -9.89 1.83 2.09
N ALA A 142 -10.41 0.67 2.51
CA ALA A 142 -10.93 0.49 3.86
C ALA A 142 -9.85 0.74 4.91
N VAL A 143 -8.63 0.25 4.68
CA VAL A 143 -7.48 0.49 5.55
C VAL A 143 -7.13 1.99 5.61
N THR A 144 -6.98 2.67 4.47
CA THR A 144 -6.64 4.10 4.46
C THR A 144 -7.76 4.96 5.05
N ASN A 145 -9.02 4.65 4.78
CA ASN A 145 -10.17 5.36 5.37
C ASN A 145 -10.19 5.22 6.88
N TYR A 146 -9.85 4.04 7.41
CA TYR A 146 -9.72 3.85 8.84
C TYR A 146 -8.60 4.72 9.41
N LEU A 147 -7.39 4.70 8.82
CA LEU A 147 -6.28 5.55 9.27
C LEU A 147 -6.65 7.04 9.25
N ALA A 148 -7.35 7.50 8.21
CA ALA A 148 -7.84 8.86 8.11
C ALA A 148 -8.83 9.21 9.25
N SER A 149 -9.74 8.29 9.58
CA SER A 149 -10.68 8.46 10.69
C SER A 149 -10.00 8.57 12.07
N ARG A 150 -8.73 8.14 12.17
CA ARG A 150 -7.90 8.25 13.38
C ARG A 150 -6.99 9.49 13.37
N GLY A 151 -7.18 10.40 12.42
CA GLY A 151 -6.52 11.71 12.38
C GLY A 151 -5.31 11.78 11.44
N VAL A 152 -5.04 10.76 10.64
CA VAL A 152 -3.99 10.84 9.60
C VAL A 152 -4.52 11.65 8.42
N SER A 153 -3.76 12.65 7.97
CA SER A 153 -4.16 13.48 6.84
C SER A 153 -4.23 12.67 5.54
N ALA A 154 -5.29 12.88 4.74
CA ALA A 154 -5.58 12.07 3.55
C ALA A 154 -4.52 12.22 2.44
N ASP A 155 -3.83 13.35 2.36
CA ASP A 155 -2.72 13.60 1.41
C ASP A 155 -1.47 12.76 1.71
N ARG A 156 -1.38 12.16 2.91
CA ARG A 156 -0.31 11.24 3.33
C ARG A 156 -0.69 9.77 3.14
N LEU A 157 -1.90 9.50 2.66
CA LEU A 157 -2.45 8.16 2.49
C LEU A 157 -2.65 7.85 1.02
N MET A 158 -2.19 6.68 0.60
CA MET A 158 -2.41 6.16 -0.75
C MET A 158 -2.97 4.74 -0.68
N SER A 159 -3.83 4.39 -1.62
CA SER A 159 -4.38 3.04 -1.76
C SER A 159 -4.18 2.54 -3.19
N GLU A 160 -3.90 1.25 -3.34
CA GLU A 160 -3.75 0.57 -4.62
C GLU A 160 -4.36 -0.83 -4.52
N GLY A 161 -5.12 -1.25 -5.53
CA GLY A 161 -5.54 -2.65 -5.66
C GLY A 161 -4.74 -3.34 -6.75
N ARG A 162 -4.27 -4.55 -6.49
CA ARG A 162 -3.53 -5.37 -7.46
C ARG A 162 -4.28 -6.62 -7.91
N GLY A 163 -5.48 -6.86 -7.38
CA GLY A 163 -6.24 -8.07 -7.63
C GLY A 163 -5.37 -9.32 -7.39
N PRO A 164 -5.41 -10.33 -8.29
CA PRO A 164 -4.62 -11.55 -8.17
C PRO A 164 -3.18 -11.39 -8.67
N ASN A 165 -2.77 -10.20 -9.11
CA ASN A 165 -1.44 -9.97 -9.65
C ASN A 165 -0.39 -9.95 -8.52
N ASN A 166 0.82 -10.40 -8.83
CA ASN A 166 1.93 -10.55 -7.88
C ASN A 166 1.60 -11.50 -6.71
N PRO A 167 1.30 -12.78 -7.00
CA PRO A 167 1.12 -13.78 -5.94
C PRO A 167 2.44 -14.00 -5.18
N VAL A 168 2.33 -14.16 -3.88
CA VAL A 168 3.45 -14.51 -2.99
C VAL A 168 3.56 -16.02 -2.75
N ALA A 169 2.52 -16.76 -3.12
CA ALA A 169 2.48 -18.21 -3.04
C ALA A 169 1.66 -18.82 -4.18
N ASP A 170 1.75 -20.14 -4.34
CA ASP A 170 1.04 -20.86 -5.39
C ASP A 170 -0.48 -20.77 -5.22
N ASN A 171 -1.18 -20.32 -6.27
CA ASN A 171 -2.64 -20.25 -6.27
C ASN A 171 -3.32 -21.63 -6.45
N ALA A 172 -2.57 -22.67 -6.81
CA ALA A 172 -3.11 -24.02 -6.92
C ALA A 172 -3.49 -24.62 -5.55
N THR A 173 -2.80 -24.23 -4.47
CA THR A 173 -3.03 -24.76 -3.12
C THR A 173 -3.95 -23.85 -2.29
N ALA A 174 -4.67 -24.43 -1.32
CA ALA A 174 -5.55 -23.66 -0.46
C ALA A 174 -4.76 -22.70 0.45
N GLU A 175 -3.61 -23.18 0.92
CA GLU A 175 -2.64 -22.47 1.75
C GLU A 175 -2.04 -21.29 0.98
N GLY A 176 -1.62 -21.51 -0.27
CA GLY A 176 -1.06 -20.45 -1.09
C GLY A 176 -2.08 -19.39 -1.49
N ARG A 177 -3.32 -19.77 -1.78
CA ARG A 177 -4.42 -18.80 -1.92
C ARG A 177 -4.64 -17.99 -0.64
N ALA A 178 -4.55 -18.61 0.53
CA ALA A 178 -4.68 -17.90 1.80
C ALA A 178 -3.58 -16.84 1.99
N MET A 179 -2.34 -17.16 1.63
CA MET A 179 -1.23 -16.20 1.67
C MET A 179 -1.39 -15.06 0.64
N ASN A 180 -1.94 -15.35 -0.55
CA ASN A 180 -2.16 -14.34 -1.58
C ASN A 180 -3.26 -13.32 -1.22
N ARG A 181 -4.26 -13.74 -0.44
CA ARG A 181 -5.29 -12.83 0.11
C ARG A 181 -4.71 -12.02 1.27
N ARG A 182 -4.19 -10.83 0.99
CA ARG A 182 -3.56 -9.95 1.99
C ARG A 182 -3.73 -8.48 1.64
N VAL A 183 -3.50 -7.63 2.62
CA VAL A 183 -3.25 -6.19 2.41
C VAL A 183 -1.87 -5.87 2.95
N GLU A 184 -1.04 -5.27 2.11
CA GLU A 184 0.28 -4.78 2.50
C GLU A 184 0.19 -3.29 2.79
N LEU A 185 0.53 -2.87 4.00
CA LEU A 185 0.60 -1.47 4.38
C LEU A 185 2.05 -1.06 4.49
N TYR A 186 2.48 -0.19 3.59
CA TYR A 186 3.84 0.35 3.53
C TYR A 186 3.89 1.71 4.21
N LEU A 187 4.78 1.88 5.17
CA LEU A 187 5.13 3.16 5.77
C LEU A 187 6.48 3.61 5.24
N TYR A 188 6.59 4.87 4.85
CA TYR A 188 7.83 5.44 4.31
C TYR A 188 7.96 6.91 4.71
N ALA A 189 9.19 7.33 5.01
CA ALA A 189 9.49 8.73 5.32
C ALA A 189 9.75 9.51 4.02
N VAL A 190 9.22 10.73 3.93
CA VAL A 190 9.58 11.67 2.85
C VAL A 190 10.46 12.78 3.39
N GLN A 191 11.47 13.18 2.62
CA GLN A 191 12.30 14.34 2.93
C GLN A 191 11.45 15.62 2.76
N GLN A 192 11.35 16.43 3.82
CA GLN A 192 10.68 17.73 3.76
C GLN A 192 11.53 18.77 3.00
#